data_AF-A0A969B1W9-F1
#
_entry.id   AF-A0A969B1W9-F1
#
_cell.length_a   1.000
_cell.length_b   1.000
_cell.length_c   1.000
_cell.angle_alpha   90.00
_cell.angle_beta   90.00
_cell.angle_gamma   90.00
#
_symmetry.space_group_name_H-M   'P 1'
#
loop_
_entity.id
_entity.type
_entity.pdbx_description
1 polymer ?
#
loop_
_entity_poly.entity_id
_entity_poly.type
_entity_poly.pdbx_seq_one_letter_code
_entity_poly.pdbx_strand_id
1 'polypeptide(L)'
;MDVVRWKTRYQNYHKALLKLERAVTQTSLTELEQEGLIQRFEFTFELAWKTLQDLLVFSGYADILGPRPVLEQSLHDGYIENSMGWARMLKSRNETTHTYDESTARRIVTEIQSDYFPLLKKLDEKLKSLL
;
A
#
# COMPACT_ATOMS: atom_id res chain seq x y z
N MET A 1 9.66 -27.89 2.87
CA MET A 1 10.20 -26.63 2.35
C MET A 1 9.42 -25.54 3.05
N ASP A 2 10.03 -24.83 3.99
CA ASP A 2 9.31 -23.87 4.82
C ASP A 2 8.74 -22.75 3.95
N VAL A 3 7.44 -22.53 4.07
CA VAL A 3 6.73 -21.48 3.34
C VAL A 3 7.22 -20.13 3.87
N VAL A 4 7.99 -19.42 3.05
CA VAL A 4 8.50 -18.09 3.42
C VAL A 4 7.34 -17.11 3.51
N ARG A 5 7.04 -16.66 4.74
CA ARG A 5 5.84 -15.87 5.09
C ARG A 5 5.63 -14.65 4.20
N TRP A 6 6.69 -13.88 3.93
CA TRP A 6 6.59 -12.68 3.10
C TRP A 6 6.24 -13.00 1.64
N LYS A 7 6.74 -14.12 1.08
CA LYS A 7 6.40 -14.57 -0.28
C LYS A 7 4.92 -14.93 -0.39
N THR A 8 4.35 -15.57 0.63
CA THR A 8 2.91 -15.87 0.70
C THR A 8 2.09 -14.59 0.85
N ARG A 9 2.50 -13.66 1.72
CA ARG A 9 1.78 -12.40 1.91
C ARG A 9 1.84 -11.51 0.65
N TYR A 10 2.97 -11.52 -0.06
CA TYR A 10 3.13 -10.85 -1.34
C TYR A 10 2.07 -11.28 -2.36
N GLN A 11 1.71 -12.57 -2.42
CA GLN A 11 0.65 -13.02 -3.34
C GLN A 11 -0.70 -12.36 -3.05
N ASN A 12 -1.01 -12.09 -1.77
CA ASN A 12 -2.22 -11.38 -1.40
C ASN A 12 -2.13 -9.88 -1.73
N TYR A 13 -0.97 -9.27 -1.46
CA TYR A 13 -0.68 -7.90 -1.85
C TYR A 13 -0.83 -7.69 -3.37
N HIS A 14 -0.20 -8.54 -4.18
CA HIS A 14 -0.28 -8.48 -5.63
C HIS A 14 -1.74 -8.57 -6.13
N LYS A 15 -2.53 -9.52 -5.59
CA LYS A 15 -3.96 -9.63 -5.93
C LYS A 15 -4.77 -8.40 -5.53
N ALA A 16 -4.46 -7.79 -4.38
CA ALA A 16 -5.09 -6.57 -3.92
C ALA A 16 -4.75 -5.38 -4.83
N LEU A 17 -3.48 -5.24 -5.20
CA LEU A 17 -3.01 -4.21 -6.12
C LEU A 17 -3.67 -4.32 -7.50
N LEU A 18 -3.83 -5.53 -8.06
CA LEU A 18 -4.54 -5.70 -9.34
C LEU A 18 -6.02 -5.28 -9.26
N LYS A 19 -6.67 -5.41 -8.09
CA LYS A 19 -8.02 -4.88 -7.89
C LYS A 19 -8.01 -3.36 -7.81
N LEU A 20 -7.01 -2.77 -7.16
CA LEU A 20 -6.82 -1.32 -7.11
C LEU A 20 -6.57 -0.75 -8.50
N GLU A 21 -5.68 -1.37 -9.29
CA GLU A 21 -5.36 -1.01 -10.67
C GLU A 21 -6.63 -0.89 -11.51
N ARG A 22 -7.49 -1.91 -11.49
CA ARG A 22 -8.77 -1.90 -12.22
C ARG A 22 -9.67 -0.71 -11.88
N ALA A 23 -9.65 -0.23 -10.64
CA ALA A 23 -10.45 0.92 -10.22
C ALA A 23 -9.81 2.24 -10.66
N VAL A 24 -8.50 2.40 -10.50
CA VAL A 24 -7.81 3.65 -10.89
C VAL A 24 -7.79 3.87 -12.40
N THR A 25 -7.90 2.80 -13.22
CA THR A 25 -7.96 2.91 -14.68
C THR A 25 -9.33 3.29 -15.23
N GLN A 26 -10.37 3.42 -14.41
CA GLN A 26 -11.68 3.88 -14.86
C GLN A 26 -11.66 5.40 -15.17
N THR A 27 -12.31 5.81 -16.25
CA THR A 27 -12.35 7.22 -16.71
C THR A 27 -13.20 8.13 -15.82
N SER A 28 -14.17 7.56 -15.10
CA SER A 28 -15.05 8.27 -14.17
C SER A 28 -15.55 7.30 -13.12
N LEU A 29 -15.67 7.77 -11.87
CA LEU A 29 -16.18 6.98 -10.75
C LEU A 29 -17.42 7.67 -10.18
N THR A 30 -18.50 6.90 -10.03
CA THR A 30 -19.63 7.27 -9.16
C THR A 30 -19.18 7.40 -7.70
N GLU A 31 -19.99 8.01 -6.85
CA GLU A 31 -19.69 8.13 -5.41
C GLU A 31 -19.43 6.77 -4.75
N LEU A 32 -20.28 5.78 -5.00
CA LEU A 32 -20.09 4.41 -4.52
C LEU A 32 -18.81 3.77 -5.04
N GLU A 33 -18.41 4.05 -6.28
CA GLU A 33 -17.14 3.55 -6.83
C GLU A 33 -15.93 4.28 -6.24
N GLN A 34 -16.06 5.55 -5.84
CA GLN A 34 -15.03 6.28 -5.10
C GLN A 34 -14.82 5.69 -3.70
N GLU A 35 -15.89 5.38 -2.98
CA GLU A 35 -15.82 4.64 -1.71
C GLU A 35 -15.15 3.27 -1.91
N GLY A 36 -15.54 2.56 -2.96
CA GLY A 36 -14.93 1.28 -3.34
C GLY A 36 -13.44 1.41 -3.67
N LEU A 37 -13.01 2.50 -4.30
CA LEU A 37 -11.60 2.80 -4.57
C LEU A 37 -10.83 3.04 -3.27
N ILE A 38 -11.38 3.84 -2.35
CA ILE A 38 -10.79 4.11 -1.03
C ILE A 38 -10.64 2.79 -0.25
N GLN A 39 -11.68 1.97 -0.22
CA GLN A 39 -11.64 0.66 0.45
C GLN A 39 -10.57 -0.25 -0.15
N ARG A 40 -10.41 -0.24 -1.49
CA ARG A 40 -9.34 -0.98 -2.18
C ARG A 40 -7.96 -0.48 -1.81
N PHE A 41 -7.80 0.83 -1.72
CA PHE A 41 -6.56 1.44 -1.27
C PHE A 41 -6.22 1.00 0.16
N GLU A 42 -7.15 1.06 1.12
CA GLU A 42 -6.90 0.70 2.51
C GLU A 42 -6.33 -0.71 2.68
N PHE A 43 -7.00 -1.72 2.12
CA PHE A 43 -6.54 -3.10 2.27
C PHE A 43 -5.26 -3.36 1.46
N THR A 44 -5.04 -2.63 0.35
CA THR A 44 -3.82 -2.76 -0.45
C THR A 44 -2.63 -2.19 0.30
N PHE A 45 -2.78 -1.01 0.91
CA PHE A 45 -1.76 -0.41 1.77
C PHE A 45 -1.47 -1.29 2.99
N GLU A 46 -2.51 -1.84 3.62
CA GLU A 46 -2.37 -2.73 4.77
C GLU A 46 -1.55 -3.98 4.43
N LEU A 47 -1.79 -4.56 3.26
CA LEU A 47 -1.02 -5.69 2.75
C LEU A 47 0.40 -5.28 2.36
N ALA A 48 0.61 -4.09 1.80
CA ALA A 48 1.91 -3.58 1.40
C ALA A 48 2.87 -3.49 2.60
N TRP A 49 2.50 -2.73 3.64
CA TRP A 49 3.37 -2.55 4.80
C TRP A 49 3.54 -3.86 5.58
N LYS A 50 2.51 -4.71 5.66
CA LYS A 50 2.64 -6.04 6.27
C LYS A 50 3.55 -6.98 5.48
N THR A 51 3.61 -6.87 4.15
CA THR A 51 4.54 -7.66 3.33
C THR A 51 5.97 -7.21 3.56
N LEU A 52 6.20 -5.88 3.60
CA LEU A 52 7.49 -5.31 3.99
C LEU A 52 7.90 -5.74 5.39
N GLN A 53 6.98 -5.75 6.36
CA GLN A 53 7.26 -6.21 7.71
C GLN A 53 7.77 -7.66 7.72
N ASP A 54 7.05 -8.58 7.05
CA ASP A 54 7.47 -9.98 6.98
C ASP A 54 8.83 -10.13 6.26
N LEU A 55 9.11 -9.29 5.26
CA LEU A 55 10.39 -9.27 4.55
C LEU A 55 11.53 -8.79 5.46
N LEU A 56 11.30 -7.74 6.26
CA LEU A 56 12.27 -7.24 7.22
C LEU A 56 12.54 -8.27 8.33
N VAL A 57 11.49 -8.91 8.86
CA VAL A 57 11.66 -10.02 9.83
C VAL A 57 12.50 -11.15 9.21
N PHE A 58 12.23 -11.51 7.95
CA PHE A 58 13.04 -12.49 7.23
C PHE A 58 14.49 -12.03 7.02
N SER A 59 14.73 -10.72 6.93
CA SER A 59 16.06 -10.11 6.78
C SER A 59 16.80 -9.87 8.11
N GLY A 60 16.22 -10.27 9.26
CA GLY A 60 16.85 -10.21 10.58
C GLY A 60 16.28 -9.16 11.54
N TYR A 61 15.29 -8.36 11.13
CA TYR A 61 14.64 -7.36 11.98
C TYR A 61 13.50 -7.98 12.82
N ALA A 62 13.85 -8.83 13.79
CA ALA A 62 12.89 -9.68 14.51
C ALA A 62 11.75 -8.93 15.24
N ASP A 63 12.01 -7.73 15.76
CA ASP A 63 11.08 -6.99 16.63
C ASP A 63 10.40 -5.79 15.94
N ILE A 64 10.49 -5.67 14.61
CA ILE A 64 9.92 -4.52 13.91
C ILE A 64 8.39 -4.60 13.82
N LEU A 65 7.70 -3.61 14.41
CA LEU A 65 6.25 -3.62 14.54
C LEU A 65 5.60 -2.30 14.11
N GLY A 66 4.48 -2.42 13.39
CA GLY A 66 3.65 -1.31 12.97
C GLY A 66 4.08 -0.66 11.65
N PRO A 67 3.17 0.10 11.00
CA PRO A 67 3.41 0.61 9.66
C PRO A 67 4.56 1.63 9.62
N ARG A 68 4.66 2.52 10.62
CA ARG A 68 5.66 3.59 10.60
C ARG A 68 7.10 3.09 10.69
N PRO A 69 7.49 2.26 11.69
CA PRO A 69 8.86 1.73 11.75
C PRO A 69 9.20 0.88 10.53
N VAL A 70 8.24 0.08 10.04
CA VAL A 70 8.43 -0.75 8.85
C VAL A 70 8.71 0.07 7.60
N LEU A 71 7.94 1.15 7.37
CA LEU A 71 8.17 2.03 6.23
C LEU A 71 9.52 2.77 6.34
N GLU A 72 9.87 3.27 7.52
CA GLU A 72 11.16 3.93 7.78
C GLU A 72 12.34 2.99 7.49
N GLN A 73 12.31 1.76 8.00
CA GLN A 73 13.36 0.77 7.73
C GLN A 73 13.38 0.35 6.26
N SER A 74 12.21 0.18 5.63
CA SER A 74 12.13 -0.20 4.21
C SER A 74 12.67 0.89 3.27
N LEU A 75 12.54 2.17 3.65
CA LEU A 75 13.18 3.30 2.96
C LEU A 75 14.70 3.27 3.14
N HIS A 76 15.18 3.02 4.37
CA HIS A 76 16.60 2.90 4.67
C HIS A 76 17.27 1.78 3.88
N ASP A 77 16.63 0.62 3.80
CA ASP A 77 17.16 -0.58 3.11
C ASP A 77 16.93 -0.55 1.58
N GLY A 78 16.26 0.49 1.05
CA GLY A 78 16.03 0.64 -0.39
C GLY A 78 15.00 -0.33 -0.97
N TYR A 79 14.07 -0.85 -0.16
CA TYR A 79 12.92 -1.62 -0.64
C TYR A 79 11.81 -0.72 -1.19
N ILE A 80 11.74 0.51 -0.70
CA ILE A 80 10.85 1.55 -1.22
C ILE A 80 11.61 2.86 -1.33
N GLU A 81 11.13 3.72 -2.23
CA GLU A 81 11.64 5.07 -2.44
C GLU A 81 10.54 6.10 -2.13
N ASN A 82 10.87 7.40 -2.20
CA ASN A 82 9.94 8.51 -1.97
C ASN A 82 9.30 8.49 -0.56
N SER A 83 10.10 8.83 0.45
CA SER A 83 9.67 8.89 1.85
C SER A 83 8.44 9.76 2.07
N MET A 84 8.35 10.91 1.39
CA MET A 84 7.21 11.82 1.48
C MET A 84 5.92 11.18 0.95
N GLY A 85 5.99 10.46 -0.16
CA GLY A 85 4.83 9.76 -0.74
C GLY A 85 4.27 8.70 0.21
N TRP A 86 5.12 7.87 0.79
CA TRP A 86 4.71 6.85 1.77
C TRP A 86 4.20 7.46 3.08
N ALA A 87 4.80 8.55 3.55
CA ALA A 87 4.32 9.27 4.72
C ALA A 87 2.91 9.87 4.49
N ARG A 88 2.67 10.47 3.31
CA ARG A 88 1.33 10.94 2.92
C ARG A 88 0.33 9.79 2.82
N MET A 89 0.72 8.68 2.21
CA MET A 89 -0.12 7.49 2.09
C MET A 89 -0.56 6.94 3.45
N LEU A 90 0.38 6.83 4.41
CA LEU A 90 0.06 6.43 5.79
C LEU A 90 -0.90 7.41 6.47
N LYS A 91 -0.69 8.72 6.27
CA LYS A 91 -1.59 9.74 6.80
C LYS A 91 -2.99 9.61 6.20
N SER A 92 -3.11 9.55 4.87
CA SER A 92 -4.40 9.41 4.18
C SER A 92 -5.12 8.13 4.57
N ARG A 93 -4.41 7.00 4.78
CA ARG A 93 -5.01 5.76 5.31
C ARG A 93 -5.56 5.91 6.73
N ASN A 94 -4.99 6.78 7.56
CA ASN A 94 -5.55 7.05 8.89
C ASN A 94 -6.74 8.01 8.82
N GLU A 95 -6.86 8.80 7.75
CA GLU A 95 -7.95 9.73 7.51
C GLU A 95 -9.16 9.07 6.81
N THR A 96 -9.03 7.84 6.30
CA THR A 96 -10.13 7.17 5.59
C THR A 96 -11.33 6.89 6.48
N THR A 97 -11.17 6.83 7.81
CA THR A 97 -12.30 6.77 8.75
C THR A 97 -13.17 8.03 8.74
N HIS A 98 -12.70 9.11 8.13
CA HIS A 98 -13.40 10.39 7.98
C HIS A 98 -13.90 10.64 6.55
N THR A 99 -13.97 9.62 5.68
CA THR A 99 -14.40 9.79 4.28
C THR A 99 -15.88 10.09 4.10
N TYR A 100 -16.66 10.15 5.19
CA TYR A 100 -18.00 10.78 5.16
C TYR A 100 -17.92 12.29 4.85
N ASP A 101 -16.76 12.93 5.06
CA ASP A 101 -16.48 14.27 4.54
C ASP A 101 -16.10 14.17 3.05
N GLU A 102 -16.97 14.68 2.18
CA GLU A 102 -16.77 14.57 0.74
C GLU A 102 -15.47 15.23 0.24
N SER A 103 -15.01 16.29 0.91
CA SER A 103 -13.77 16.98 0.54
C SER A 103 -12.54 16.08 0.78
N THR A 104 -12.55 15.35 1.89
CA THR A 104 -11.55 14.36 2.27
C THR A 104 -11.59 13.17 1.32
N ALA A 105 -12.77 12.64 1.01
CA ALA A 105 -12.93 11.53 0.06
C ALA A 105 -12.38 11.89 -1.33
N ARG A 106 -12.78 13.04 -1.89
CA ARG A 106 -12.31 13.50 -3.21
C ARG A 106 -10.79 13.69 -3.26
N ARG A 107 -10.21 14.27 -2.20
CA ARG A 107 -8.76 14.43 -2.10
C ARG A 107 -8.06 13.07 -2.09
N ILE A 108 -8.50 12.14 -1.24
CA ILE A 108 -7.89 10.80 -1.14
C ILE A 108 -8.02 10.04 -2.46
N VAL A 109 -9.17 10.10 -3.14
CA VAL A 109 -9.35 9.49 -4.47
C VAL A 109 -8.32 10.02 -5.47
N THR A 110 -8.13 11.35 -5.50
CA THR A 110 -7.16 12.00 -6.39
C THR A 110 -5.73 11.56 -6.07
N GLU A 111 -5.36 11.53 -4.78
CA GLU A 111 -4.04 11.07 -4.33
C GLU A 111 -3.81 9.58 -4.63
N ILE A 112 -4.85 8.74 -4.51
CA ILE A 112 -4.77 7.31 -4.85
C ILE A 112 -4.38 7.14 -6.32
N GLN A 113 -5.05 7.86 -7.22
CA GLN A 113 -4.85 7.75 -8.66
C GLN A 113 -3.50 8.32 -9.11
N SER A 114 -3.12 9.49 -8.58
CA SER A 114 -1.95 10.24 -9.05
C SER A 114 -0.64 9.85 -8.38
N ASP A 115 -0.66 9.58 -7.06
CA ASP A 115 0.53 9.41 -6.24
C ASP A 115 0.66 7.99 -5.67
N TYR A 116 -0.40 7.45 -5.06
CA TYR A 116 -0.28 6.23 -4.25
C TYR A 116 -0.22 4.95 -5.09
N PHE A 117 -1.06 4.84 -6.11
CA PHE A 117 -1.04 3.66 -6.97
C PHE A 117 0.32 3.44 -7.66
N PRO A 118 0.97 4.46 -8.26
CA PRO A 118 2.32 4.29 -8.80
C PRO A 118 3.35 3.81 -7.77
N LEU A 119 3.31 4.29 -6.53
CA LEU A 119 4.24 3.87 -5.47
C LEU A 119 4.01 2.42 -5.04
N LEU A 120 2.74 2.01 -4.89
CA LEU A 120 2.37 0.62 -4.61
C LEU A 120 2.82 -0.29 -5.77
N LYS A 121 2.62 0.13 -7.02
CA LYS A 121 3.08 -0.62 -8.19
C LYS A 121 4.59 -0.81 -8.22
N LYS A 122 5.37 0.23 -7.92
CA LYS A 122 6.83 0.11 -7.78
C LYS A 122 7.25 -0.87 -6.69
N LEU A 123 6.56 -0.88 -5.55
CA LEU A 123 6.81 -1.87 -4.50
C LEU A 123 6.52 -3.29 -4.99
N ASP A 124 5.44 -3.51 -5.75
CA ASP A 124 5.13 -4.83 -6.33
C ASP A 124 6.25 -5.32 -7.25
N GLU A 125 6.74 -4.45 -8.14
CA GLU A 125 7.87 -4.74 -9.03
C GLU A 125 9.14 -5.07 -8.25
N LYS A 126 9.44 -4.29 -7.20
CA LYS A 126 10.59 -4.54 -6.32
C LYS A 126 10.47 -5.88 -5.60
N LEU A 127 9.34 -6.18 -4.97
CA LEU A 127 9.12 -7.45 -4.27
C LEU A 127 9.18 -8.64 -5.22
N LYS A 128 8.63 -8.49 -6.44
CA LYS A 128 8.71 -9.51 -7.49
C LYS A 128 10.15 -9.83 -7.90
N SER A 129 11.03 -8.82 -7.94
CA SER A 129 12.46 -9.03 -8.25
C SER A 129 13.24 -9.79 -7.17
N LEU A 130 12.69 -9.92 -5.96
CA LEU A 130 13.29 -10.61 -4.83
C LEU A 130 12.79 -12.07 -4.67
N LEU A 131 11.87 -12.51 -5.53
CA LEU A 131 11.27 -13.86 -5.47
C LEU A 131 12.19 -14.92 -6.05
#